data_AF-A0A2H3GZ18-F1
#
_entry.id   AF-A0A2H3GZ18-F1
#
_cell.length_a   1.000
_cell.length_b   1.000
_cell.length_c   1.000
_cell.angle_alpha   90.00
_cell.angle_beta   90.00
_cell.angle_gamma   90.00
#
_symmetry.space_group_name_H-M   'P 1'
#
loop_
_entity.id
_entity.type
_entity.pdbx_description
1 polymer ?
#
loop_
_entity_poly.entity_id
_entity_poly.type
_entity_poly.pdbx_seq_one_letter_code
_entity_poly.pdbx_strand_id
1 'polypeptide(L)'
;MKFSIATLAAVIAASAPTVMADSWQCNGSWNDGGLKRLSFLFDGYCENQSGQCFLSALRGKGLTVHNWQAWDRGDGWWQVDFSTTAGLAWQANNAIEQVTGSWRGCWPNQ
;
A
#
# COMPACT_ATOMS: atom_id res chain seq x y z
N MET A 1 53.01 13.06 -25.16
CA MET A 1 51.60 13.26 -25.56
C MET A 1 50.76 13.26 -24.29
N LYS A 2 50.11 14.37 -23.94
CA LYS A 2 49.30 14.48 -22.72
C LYS A 2 47.92 13.89 -23.03
N PHE A 3 47.64 12.70 -22.52
CA PHE A 3 46.31 12.09 -22.62
C PHE A 3 45.39 12.79 -21.63
N SER A 4 44.43 13.56 -22.14
CA SER A 4 43.38 14.20 -21.36
C SER A 4 42.42 13.15 -20.81
N ILE A 5 42.32 13.09 -19.48
CA ILE A 5 41.45 12.19 -18.70
C ILE A 5 40.00 12.71 -18.65
N ALA A 6 39.69 13.79 -19.39
CA ALA A 6 38.44 14.54 -19.26
C ALA A 6 37.21 13.84 -19.87
N THR A 7 37.39 12.74 -20.60
CA THR A 7 36.29 12.12 -21.38
C THR A 7 35.55 10.99 -20.66
N LEU A 8 35.96 10.62 -19.44
CA LEU A 8 35.40 9.47 -18.71
C LEU A 8 34.42 9.85 -17.57
N ALA A 9 33.87 11.07 -17.58
CA ALA A 9 32.89 11.51 -16.58
C ALA A 9 31.46 11.68 -17.14
N ALA A 10 31.25 11.41 -18.44
CA ALA A 10 29.99 11.75 -19.12
C ALA A 10 29.03 10.56 -19.33
N VAL A 11 29.28 9.39 -18.76
CA VAL A 11 28.44 8.18 -18.97
C VAL A 11 28.06 7.53 -17.64
N ILE A 12 27.60 8.30 -16.66
CA ILE A 12 26.86 7.77 -15.50
C ILE A 12 25.78 8.78 -15.11
N ALA A 13 24.89 9.13 -16.05
CA ALA A 13 23.71 9.95 -15.75
C ALA A 13 22.42 9.34 -16.31
N ALA A 14 22.43 8.07 -16.66
CA ALA A 14 21.25 7.36 -17.15
C ALA A 14 21.17 5.99 -16.47
N SER A 15 20.00 5.66 -15.94
CA SER A 15 19.63 4.44 -15.20
C SER A 15 19.87 4.44 -13.69
N ALA A 16 19.41 5.47 -12.98
CA ALA A 16 18.67 5.12 -11.77
C ALA A 16 17.32 4.56 -12.25
N PRO A 17 16.95 3.30 -11.96
CA PRO A 17 15.53 2.96 -12.00
C PRO A 17 14.86 3.98 -11.10
N THR A 18 13.87 4.71 -11.63
CA THR A 18 12.91 5.40 -10.78
C THR A 18 12.23 4.27 -10.02
N VAL A 19 12.80 3.87 -8.89
CA VAL A 19 12.11 3.04 -7.92
C VAL A 19 10.90 3.89 -7.58
N MET A 20 9.75 3.54 -8.15
CA MET A 20 8.48 4.10 -7.73
C MET A 20 8.48 3.91 -6.22
N ALA A 21 8.51 5.02 -5.49
CA ALA A 21 8.54 4.93 -4.04
C ALA A 21 7.26 4.23 -3.62
N ASP A 22 7.38 3.09 -2.95
CA ASP A 22 6.25 2.27 -2.53
C ASP A 22 5.19 3.19 -1.90
N SER A 23 3.96 3.12 -2.42
CA SER A 23 2.91 4.07 -2.07
C SER A 23 1.58 3.36 -1.78
N TRP A 24 0.73 4.04 -1.03
CA TRP A 24 -0.63 3.59 -0.75
C TRP A 24 -1.56 4.77 -0.63
N GLN A 25 -2.86 4.58 -0.80
CA GLN A 25 -3.85 5.65 -0.74
C GLN A 25 -5.23 5.15 -0.29
N CYS A 26 -5.98 6.03 0.38
CA CYS A 26 -7.37 5.79 0.71
C CYS A 26 -8.19 5.71 -0.58
N ASN A 27 -9.08 4.72 -0.70
CA ASN A 27 -9.99 4.63 -1.85
C ASN A 27 -11.45 4.84 -1.44
N GLY A 28 -11.91 4.19 -0.37
CA GLY A 28 -13.29 4.36 0.07
C GLY A 28 -13.62 3.68 1.40
N SER A 29 -14.79 4.05 1.93
CA SER A 29 -15.43 3.28 2.98
C SER A 29 -16.94 3.44 2.95
N TRP A 30 -17.66 2.37 3.26
CA TRP A 30 -19.12 2.38 3.36
C TRP A 30 -19.60 1.38 4.41
N ASN A 31 -20.82 1.59 4.92
CA ASN A 31 -21.43 0.70 5.90
C ASN A 31 -22.05 -0.50 5.17
N ASP A 32 -21.93 -1.69 5.76
CA ASP A 32 -22.49 -2.94 5.25
C ASP A 32 -23.11 -3.71 6.43
N GLY A 33 -24.28 -3.25 6.88
CA GLY A 33 -24.93 -3.76 8.08
C GLY A 33 -24.08 -3.56 9.34
N GLY A 34 -23.78 -4.65 10.05
CA GLY A 34 -22.89 -4.65 11.22
C GLY A 34 -21.39 -4.53 10.89
N LEU A 35 -21.04 -4.48 9.60
CA LEU A 35 -19.67 -4.37 9.12
C LEU A 35 -19.42 -2.98 8.51
N LYS A 36 -18.14 -2.64 8.43
CA LYS A 36 -17.60 -1.54 7.65
C LYS A 36 -16.79 -2.11 6.50
N ARG A 37 -17.12 -1.73 5.27
CA ARG A 37 -16.29 -2.01 4.09
C ARG A 37 -15.28 -0.90 3.89
N LEU A 38 -14.03 -1.30 3.66
CA LEU A 38 -12.86 -0.44 3.54
C LEU A 38 -12.14 -0.80 2.24
N SER A 39 -11.67 0.23 1.54
CA SER A 39 -10.93 0.08 0.29
C SER A 39 -9.71 0.99 0.26
N PHE A 40 -8.57 0.44 -0.15
CA PHE A 40 -7.34 1.19 -0.34
C PHE A 40 -6.57 0.70 -1.57
N LEU A 41 -5.70 1.55 -2.10
CA LEU A 41 -4.81 1.20 -3.20
C LEU A 41 -3.37 1.15 -2.69
N PHE A 42 -2.54 0.31 -3.30
CA PHE A 42 -1.12 0.21 -3.01
C PHE A 42 -0.30 -0.08 -4.28
N ASP A 43 0.97 0.31 -4.27
CA ASP A 43 1.99 0.06 -5.29
C ASP A 43 3.33 -0.17 -4.57
N GLY A 44 4.13 -1.12 -5.04
CA GLY A 44 5.43 -1.49 -4.46
C GLY A 44 5.34 -2.34 -3.18
N TYR A 45 4.19 -2.38 -2.51
CA TYR A 45 3.97 -3.17 -1.29
C TYR A 45 3.30 -4.51 -1.57
N CYS A 46 3.96 -5.64 -1.33
CA CYS A 46 3.31 -6.96 -1.22
C CYS A 46 2.50 -7.42 -2.45
N GLU A 47 2.81 -6.89 -3.62
CA GLU A 47 2.19 -7.24 -4.90
C GLU A 47 2.45 -8.70 -5.26
N ASN A 48 3.68 -9.17 -5.01
CA ASN A 48 4.11 -10.55 -5.19
C ASN A 48 3.35 -11.55 -4.30
N GLN A 49 2.59 -11.06 -3.32
CA GLN A 49 1.75 -11.84 -2.43
C GLN A 49 0.29 -11.41 -2.51
N SER A 50 -0.13 -10.68 -3.55
CA SER A 50 -1.51 -10.22 -3.72
C SER A 50 -2.07 -9.58 -2.45
N GLY A 51 -1.28 -8.69 -1.82
CA GLY A 51 -1.65 -7.96 -0.61
C GLY A 51 -1.76 -8.79 0.68
N GLN A 52 -1.34 -10.06 0.71
CA GLN A 52 -1.46 -10.91 1.91
C GLN A 52 -0.74 -10.37 3.16
N CYS A 53 0.31 -9.57 2.99
CA CYS A 53 0.97 -8.90 4.12
C CYS A 53 0.03 -7.94 4.86
N PHE A 54 -0.82 -7.21 4.13
CA PHE A 54 -1.82 -6.31 4.69
C PHE A 54 -2.88 -7.11 5.42
N LEU A 55 -3.34 -8.22 4.83
CA LEU A 55 -4.29 -9.12 5.49
C LEU A 55 -3.73 -9.66 6.82
N SER A 56 -2.45 -10.05 6.84
CA SER A 56 -1.76 -10.50 8.04
C SER A 56 -1.68 -9.39 9.09
N ALA A 57 -1.27 -8.18 8.70
CA ALA A 57 -1.20 -7.03 9.60
C ALA A 57 -2.57 -6.65 10.18
N LEU A 58 -3.63 -6.64 9.36
CA LEU A 58 -5.00 -6.37 9.79
C LEU A 58 -5.46 -7.38 10.85
N ARG A 59 -5.24 -8.67 10.60
CA ARG A 59 -5.54 -9.74 11.57
C ARG A 59 -4.68 -9.62 12.84
N GLY A 60 -3.42 -9.20 12.70
CA GLY A 60 -2.52 -8.92 13.82
C GLY A 60 -2.99 -7.78 14.73
N LYS A 61 -3.79 -6.82 14.21
CA LYS A 61 -4.47 -5.78 15.01
C LYS A 61 -5.77 -6.26 15.65
N GLY A 62 -6.11 -7.54 15.53
CA GLY A 62 -7.34 -8.12 16.07
C GLY A 62 -8.58 -7.85 15.21
N LEU A 63 -8.42 -7.43 13.96
CA LEU A 63 -9.54 -7.28 13.04
C LEU A 63 -9.98 -8.63 12.50
N THR A 64 -11.26 -8.95 12.68
CA THR A 64 -11.91 -9.99 11.87
C THR A 64 -12.11 -9.43 10.48
N VAL A 65 -11.42 -10.00 9.50
CA VAL A 65 -11.46 -9.58 8.11
C VAL A 65 -12.38 -10.51 7.31
N HIS A 66 -13.37 -9.94 6.67
CA HIS A 66 -14.31 -10.61 5.77
C HIS A 66 -14.12 -10.09 4.34
N ASN A 67 -14.52 -10.89 3.35
CA ASN A 67 -14.56 -10.48 1.94
C ASN A 67 -13.23 -9.87 1.44
N TRP A 68 -12.10 -10.42 1.87
CA TRP A 68 -10.79 -9.96 1.41
C TRP A 68 -10.66 -10.18 -0.10
N GLN A 69 -10.42 -9.10 -0.83
CA GLN A 69 -10.16 -9.10 -2.26
C GLN A 69 -8.98 -8.18 -2.52
N ALA A 70 -7.99 -8.66 -3.26
CA ALA A 70 -6.86 -7.88 -3.71
C ALA A 70 -6.61 -8.18 -5.19
N TRP A 71 -6.53 -7.15 -6.03
CA TRP A 71 -6.34 -7.33 -7.47
C TRP A 71 -5.53 -6.19 -8.07
N ASP A 72 -4.79 -6.51 -9.13
CA ASP A 72 -4.10 -5.55 -9.98
C ASP A 72 -5.13 -4.80 -10.83
N ARG A 73 -5.04 -3.47 -10.86
CA ARG A 73 -5.90 -2.61 -11.68
C ARG A 73 -5.38 -2.41 -13.10
N GLY A 74 -4.15 -2.83 -13.39
CA GLY A 74 -3.49 -2.66 -14.69
C GLY A 74 -2.94 -1.26 -14.96
N ASP A 75 -3.02 -0.35 -13.98
CA ASP A 75 -2.51 1.03 -14.04
C ASP A 75 -1.30 1.26 -13.12
N GLY A 76 -0.64 0.16 -12.71
CA GLY A 76 0.47 0.19 -11.74
C GLY A 76 0.01 0.23 -10.29
N TRP A 77 -1.29 0.15 -10.01
CA TRP A 77 -1.81 0.05 -8.65
C TRP A 77 -2.55 -1.26 -8.43
N TRP A 78 -2.40 -1.79 -7.23
CA TRP A 78 -3.27 -2.81 -6.69
C TRP A 78 -4.37 -2.17 -5.85
N GLN A 79 -5.55 -2.78 -5.85
CA GLN A 79 -6.64 -2.43 -4.96
C GLN A 79 -6.92 -3.55 -3.98
N VAL A 80 -7.20 -3.17 -2.74
CA VAL A 80 -7.75 -4.05 -1.72
C VAL A 80 -9.13 -3.57 -1.33
N ASP A 81 -10.08 -4.49 -1.28
CA ASP A 81 -11.37 -4.33 -0.61
C ASP A 81 -11.51 -5.39 0.48
N PHE A 82 -12.01 -4.96 1.64
CA PHE A 82 -12.35 -5.89 2.72
C PHE A 82 -13.43 -5.32 3.63
N SER A 83 -14.03 -6.17 4.45
CA SER A 83 -14.97 -5.76 5.50
C SER A 83 -14.42 -6.12 6.87
N THR A 84 -14.71 -5.31 7.87
CA THR A 84 -14.43 -5.61 9.29
C THR A 84 -15.55 -5.09 10.18
N THR A 85 -15.52 -5.37 11.48
CA THR A 85 -16.54 -4.92 12.43
C THR A 85 -16.66 -3.39 12.42
N ALA A 86 -17.90 -2.88 12.34
CA ALA A 86 -18.17 -1.45 12.46
C ALA A 86 -17.64 -0.92 13.83
N GLY A 87 -17.01 0.25 13.82
CA GLY A 87 -16.35 0.83 15.01
C GLY A 87 -14.89 0.40 15.23
N LEU A 88 -14.41 -0.63 14.52
CA LEU A 88 -12.98 -1.02 14.55
C LEU A 88 -12.21 -0.59 13.29
N ALA A 89 -12.88 0.07 12.34
CA ALA A 89 -12.28 0.49 11.07
C ALA A 89 -11.00 1.31 11.22
N TRP A 90 -10.87 2.08 12.31
CA TRP A 90 -9.69 2.89 12.58
C TRP A 90 -8.41 2.07 12.78
N GLN A 91 -8.51 0.84 13.28
CA GLN A 91 -7.37 -0.07 13.43
C GLN A 91 -6.77 -0.46 12.08
N ALA A 92 -7.54 -0.38 10.99
CA ALA A 92 -7.01 -0.66 9.67
C ALA A 92 -5.93 0.36 9.26
N ASN A 93 -6.03 1.62 9.70
CA ASN A 93 -4.97 2.60 9.46
C ASN A 93 -3.68 2.18 10.18
N ASN A 94 -3.76 1.71 11.43
CA ASN A 94 -2.59 1.26 12.20
C ASN A 94 -1.95 0.00 11.57
N ALA A 95 -2.77 -0.88 11.01
CA ALA A 95 -2.30 -2.08 10.32
C ALA A 95 -1.58 -1.72 9.02
N ILE A 96 -2.13 -0.79 8.23
CA ILE A 96 -1.52 -0.36 6.98
C ILE A 96 -0.23 0.41 7.25
N GLU A 97 -0.19 1.30 8.25
CA GLU A 97 1.03 2.01 8.66
C GLU A 97 2.14 1.03 9.06
N GLN A 98 1.82 -0.09 9.72
CA GLN A 98 2.80 -1.12 10.06
C GLN A 98 3.47 -1.73 8.81
N VAL A 99 2.76 -1.81 7.69
CA VAL A 99 3.28 -2.35 6.43
C VAL A 99 4.00 -1.27 5.62
N THR A 100 3.44 -0.07 5.55
CA THR A 100 3.90 0.99 4.63
C THR A 100 4.79 2.03 5.28
N GLY A 101 4.94 1.99 6.62
CA GLY A 101 5.65 3.01 7.39
C GLY A 101 5.02 4.40 7.32
N SER A 102 3.80 4.54 6.77
CA SER A 102 3.18 5.85 6.54
C SER A 102 1.71 5.87 6.97
N TRP A 103 1.36 6.87 7.79
CA TRP A 103 0.01 7.12 8.25
C TRP A 103 -0.76 8.07 7.32
N ARG A 104 -2.01 7.72 6.99
CA ARG A 104 -2.93 8.61 6.24
C ARG A 104 -4.26 8.88 6.92
N GLY A 105 -4.63 8.12 7.95
CA GLY A 105 -5.87 8.34 8.70
C GLY A 105 -7.15 8.24 7.85
N CYS A 106 -7.20 7.33 6.88
CA CYS A 106 -8.32 7.15 5.94
C CYS A 106 -9.66 6.92 6.63
N TRP A 107 -9.65 6.19 7.75
CA TRP A 107 -10.87 5.80 8.45
C TRP A 107 -10.75 6.14 9.93
N PRO A 108 -10.94 7.42 10.32
CA PRO A 108 -10.80 7.82 11.71
C PRO A 108 -11.84 7.12 12.60
N ASN A 109 -11.57 7.05 13.91
CA ASN A 109 -12.54 6.55 14.88
C ASN A 109 -13.72 7.53 14.90
N GLN A 110 -14.92 7.06 14.56
CA GLN A 110 -16.17 7.84 14.57
C GLN A 110 -17.14 7.23 15.57
#